data_AF-A0A349JAM2-F1
#
_entry.id   AF-A0A349JAM2-F1
#
_cell.length_a   1.000
_cell.length_b   1.000
_cell.length_c   1.000
_cell.angle_alpha   90.00
_cell.angle_beta   90.00
_cell.angle_gamma   90.00
#
_symmetry.space_group_name_H-M   'P 1'
#
loop_
_entity.id
_entity.type
_entity.pdbx_description
1 polymer ?
#
loop_
_entity_poly.entity_id
_entity_poly.type
_entity_poly.pdbx_seq_one_letter_code
_entity_poly.pdbx_strand_id
1 'polypeptide(L)'
;MAIDRRCAQHRRLSAARLHRPEDGIHGRQRIGPRLAPTPVHAGNAVSQPSADAPQVSNQVGSLVELAAPIAKLVADLSGDQPPQDAEALRSRFEDVFRSFESRAIRAGYTEGETASAKYALAGTADEAILLSNLPLKDEWLGRPLQMIFFDDFSAGETFYEKLDAARTNRTPRAAEVLEVFHLCLALGFKGKYGDARGAERRRVLMDAVSGEINQARGVSAESPLSPAGLPGETGAAAPGRIGFLTGGPIWLVPLAVIVVLMMLLIVYGVRNDSGLSDIPAHDAAAGAKP
;
A
#
# COMPACT_ATOMS: atom_id res chain seq x y z
N MET A 1 16.00 -13.30 -39.65
CA MET A 1 15.85 -12.19 -40.62
C MET A 1 14.59 -12.42 -41.46
N ALA A 2 13.39 -12.30 -40.86
CA ALA A 2 12.10 -12.54 -41.52
C ALA A 2 10.88 -11.88 -40.83
N ILE A 3 11.10 -10.92 -39.92
CA ILE A 3 10.02 -10.31 -39.11
C ILE A 3 9.72 -8.86 -39.55
N ASP A 4 10.61 -8.25 -40.34
CA ASP A 4 10.56 -6.82 -40.64
C ASP A 4 9.69 -6.42 -41.85
N ARG A 5 8.98 -7.38 -42.47
CA ARG A 5 8.16 -7.11 -43.68
C ARG A 5 6.65 -6.95 -43.43
N ARG A 6 6.16 -7.18 -42.19
CA ARG A 6 4.71 -7.07 -41.88
C ARG A 6 4.28 -5.70 -41.32
N CYS A 7 5.19 -4.86 -40.84
CA CYS A 7 4.86 -3.54 -40.26
C CYS A 7 4.57 -2.42 -41.28
N ALA A 8 4.90 -2.60 -42.57
CA ALA A 8 4.76 -1.56 -43.58
C ALA A 8 3.42 -1.56 -44.33
N GLN A 9 2.61 -2.62 -44.21
CA GLN A 9 1.43 -2.81 -45.07
C GLN A 9 0.09 -2.35 -44.47
N HIS A 10 0.01 -2.12 -43.16
CA HIS A 10 -1.25 -1.75 -42.50
C HIS A 10 -1.53 -0.23 -42.42
N ARG A 11 -0.57 0.60 -42.86
CA ARG A 11 -0.64 2.08 -42.74
C ARG A 11 -1.27 2.80 -43.95
N ARG A 12 -1.90 2.06 -44.88
CA ARG A 12 -2.39 2.60 -46.17
C ARG A 12 -3.90 2.51 -46.41
N LEU A 13 -4.73 2.20 -45.40
CA LEU A 13 -6.18 1.98 -45.62
C LEU A 13 -7.15 2.89 -44.86
N SER A 14 -6.70 3.97 -44.20
CA SER A 14 -7.61 4.85 -43.42
C SER A 14 -7.78 6.27 -43.98
N ALA A 15 -7.35 6.53 -45.20
CA ALA A 15 -7.47 7.85 -45.83
C ALA A 15 -8.18 7.75 -47.19
N ALA A 16 -9.51 7.55 -47.19
CA ALA A 16 -10.40 7.94 -48.31
C ALA A 16 -11.88 7.52 -48.08
N ARG A 17 -12.71 8.42 -47.55
CA ARG A 17 -14.14 8.62 -47.96
C ARG A 17 -14.75 9.79 -47.18
N LEU A 18 -14.77 11.01 -47.74
CA LEU A 18 -15.85 11.61 -48.56
C LEU A 18 -17.15 11.94 -47.79
N HIS A 19 -17.19 13.15 -47.23
CA HIS A 19 -18.16 14.23 -47.48
C HIS A 19 -19.45 13.90 -48.27
N ARG A 20 -20.64 14.23 -47.73
CA ARG A 20 -21.70 15.17 -48.23
C ARG A 20 -23.09 14.92 -47.53
N PRO A 21 -24.15 15.73 -47.77
CA PRO A 21 -24.57 16.96 -47.07
C PRO A 21 -25.86 16.83 -46.22
N GLU A 22 -26.23 17.94 -45.57
CA GLU A 22 -27.51 18.19 -44.89
C GLU A 22 -28.69 18.40 -45.84
N ASP A 23 -29.88 18.01 -45.40
CA ASP A 23 -31.17 18.53 -45.88
C ASP A 23 -32.10 18.75 -44.67
N GLY A 24 -32.68 19.94 -44.60
CA GLY A 24 -33.64 20.34 -43.58
C GLY A 24 -35.10 20.09 -43.96
N ILE A 25 -35.97 20.68 -43.12
CA ILE A 25 -37.35 21.14 -43.35
C ILE A 25 -38.42 20.55 -42.39
N HIS A 26 -38.88 21.48 -41.56
CA HIS A 26 -40.22 21.74 -41.01
C HIS A 26 -41.21 20.61 -40.68
N GLY A 27 -41.61 20.59 -39.41
CA GLY A 27 -42.87 20.02 -38.94
C GLY A 27 -43.42 20.83 -37.75
N ARG A 28 -44.37 21.71 -38.04
CA ARG A 28 -45.03 22.66 -37.14
C ARG A 28 -46.26 22.00 -36.48
N GLN A 29 -46.52 22.39 -35.22
CA GLN A 29 -47.83 22.44 -34.53
C GLN A 29 -48.54 21.13 -34.13
N ARG A 30 -48.90 20.99 -32.85
CA ARG A 30 -50.16 21.51 -32.27
C ARG A 30 -50.17 21.32 -30.74
N ILE A 31 -50.06 22.42 -30.00
CA ILE A 31 -50.33 22.46 -28.56
C ILE A 31 -51.83 22.65 -28.41
N GLY A 32 -52.52 21.63 -27.91
CA GLY A 32 -53.93 21.72 -27.52
C GLY A 32 -54.11 22.52 -26.22
N PRO A 33 -55.27 23.14 -25.99
CA PRO A 33 -55.51 23.96 -24.81
C PRO A 33 -55.59 23.09 -23.54
N ARG A 34 -54.72 23.35 -22.57
CA ARG A 34 -54.74 22.70 -21.26
C ARG A 34 -55.83 23.34 -20.40
N LEU A 35 -56.87 22.57 -20.10
CA LEU A 35 -57.94 22.88 -19.16
C LEU A 35 -57.33 23.22 -17.78
N ALA A 36 -57.74 24.34 -17.18
CA ALA A 36 -57.40 24.69 -15.81
C ALA A 36 -58.20 23.81 -14.82
N PRO A 37 -57.57 23.25 -13.76
CA PRO A 37 -58.32 22.57 -12.71
C PRO A 37 -58.85 23.57 -11.67
N THR A 38 -60.11 23.39 -11.31
CA THR A 38 -60.80 23.99 -10.16
C THR A 38 -60.15 23.56 -8.83
N PRO A 39 -60.21 24.39 -7.77
CA PRO A 39 -59.69 24.03 -6.45
C PRO A 39 -60.73 23.20 -5.71
N VAL A 40 -60.45 21.91 -5.47
CA VAL A 40 -61.22 21.09 -4.53
C VAL A 40 -60.39 20.99 -3.25
N HIS A 41 -60.90 21.63 -2.20
CA HIS A 41 -60.44 21.51 -0.83
C HIS A 41 -61.11 20.27 -0.22
N ALA A 42 -60.38 19.18 -0.04
CA ALA A 42 -60.80 18.04 0.78
C ALA A 42 -59.56 17.33 1.31
N GLY A 43 -59.44 17.28 2.64
CA GLY A 43 -58.23 16.87 3.34
C GLY A 43 -57.78 15.45 3.03
N ASN A 44 -56.49 15.31 2.77
CA ASN A 44 -55.78 14.06 2.92
C ASN A 44 -54.72 14.23 3.99
N ALA A 45 -54.79 13.35 4.97
CA ALA A 45 -53.88 13.23 6.09
C ALA A 45 -52.41 13.28 5.62
N VAL A 46 -51.63 14.16 6.25
CA VAL A 46 -50.18 14.10 6.21
C VAL A 46 -49.78 12.83 6.95
N SER A 47 -49.63 11.73 6.23
CA SER A 47 -48.86 10.59 6.70
C SER A 47 -47.41 11.03 6.77
N GLN A 48 -46.96 11.38 7.97
CA GLN A 48 -45.54 11.56 8.26
C GLN A 48 -44.79 10.26 7.92
N PRO A 49 -43.62 10.31 7.27
CA PRO A 49 -42.79 9.12 7.14
C PRO A 49 -42.29 8.75 8.54
N SER A 50 -42.67 7.58 9.02
CA SER A 50 -42.18 7.00 10.27
C SER A 50 -40.65 6.96 10.26
N ALA A 51 -40.03 7.63 11.22
CA ALA A 51 -38.59 7.84 11.34
C ALA A 51 -37.78 6.62 11.84
N ASP A 52 -38.28 5.40 11.64
CA ASP A 52 -37.71 4.16 12.20
C ASP A 52 -37.54 3.03 11.16
N ALA A 53 -37.51 3.35 9.87
CA ALA A 53 -36.90 2.43 8.91
C ALA A 53 -35.37 2.46 9.12
N PRO A 54 -34.68 1.31 9.25
CA PRO A 54 -33.22 1.31 9.22
C PRO A 54 -32.81 1.92 7.89
N GLN A 55 -32.26 3.13 7.95
CA GLN A 55 -31.53 3.72 6.86
C GLN A 55 -30.35 2.77 6.63
N VAL A 56 -30.53 1.78 5.74
CA VAL A 56 -29.39 1.11 5.11
C VAL A 56 -28.76 2.20 4.28
N SER A 57 -27.96 3.05 4.94
CA SER A 57 -27.10 4.01 4.31
C SER A 57 -26.33 3.20 3.30
N ASN A 58 -26.58 3.47 2.02
CA ASN A 58 -25.79 2.97 0.92
C ASN A 58 -24.40 3.62 1.09
N GLN A 59 -23.65 3.17 2.10
CA GLN A 59 -22.30 3.57 2.44
C GLN A 59 -21.45 2.98 1.34
N VAL A 60 -21.44 3.70 0.24
CA VAL A 60 -20.49 3.50 -0.82
C VAL A 60 -19.13 3.80 -0.19
N GLY A 61 -18.40 2.74 0.18
CA GLY A 61 -17.09 2.87 0.80
C GLY A 61 -16.11 3.62 -0.11
N SER A 62 -15.12 4.26 0.50
CA SER A 62 -14.03 4.93 -0.21
C SER A 62 -13.30 3.96 -1.15
N LEU A 63 -12.63 4.47 -2.19
CA LEU A 63 -11.95 3.62 -3.18
C LEU A 63 -10.93 2.67 -2.53
N VAL A 64 -10.29 3.12 -1.45
CA VAL A 64 -9.35 2.34 -0.64
C VAL A 64 -10.05 1.20 0.11
N GLU A 65 -11.24 1.43 0.68
CA GLU A 65 -12.05 0.36 1.29
C GLU A 65 -12.51 -0.66 0.27
N LEU A 66 -12.78 -0.22 -0.97
CA LEU A 66 -13.11 -1.14 -2.06
C LEU A 66 -11.90 -2.01 -2.44
N ALA A 67 -10.69 -1.45 -2.36
CA ALA A 67 -9.42 -2.13 -2.65
C ALA A 67 -8.94 -3.07 -1.53
N ALA A 68 -9.48 -2.95 -0.31
CA ALA A 68 -9.04 -3.72 0.87
C ALA A 68 -8.98 -5.25 0.66
N PRO A 69 -9.91 -5.92 -0.06
CA PRO A 69 -9.79 -7.36 -0.33
C PRO A 69 -8.56 -7.72 -1.17
N ILE A 70 -8.15 -6.85 -2.10
CA ILE A 70 -6.95 -7.05 -2.92
C ILE A 70 -5.70 -6.86 -2.06
N ALA A 71 -5.65 -5.77 -1.30
CA ALA A 71 -4.53 -5.49 -0.38
C ALA A 71 -4.33 -6.61 0.65
N LYS A 72 -5.43 -7.15 1.18
CA LYS A 72 -5.40 -8.33 2.07
C LYS A 72 -4.80 -9.54 1.35
N LEU A 73 -5.26 -9.84 0.13
CA LEU A 73 -4.73 -10.98 -0.62
C LEU A 73 -3.23 -10.85 -0.90
N VAL A 74 -2.74 -9.63 -1.15
CA VAL A 74 -1.30 -9.33 -1.27
C VAL A 74 -0.57 -9.56 0.05
N ALA A 75 -1.11 -9.08 1.16
CA ALA A 75 -0.51 -9.28 2.48
C ALA A 75 -0.45 -10.77 2.88
N ASP A 76 -1.48 -11.54 2.54
CA ASP A 76 -1.58 -12.98 2.82
C ASP A 76 -0.50 -13.80 2.05
N LEU A 77 0.13 -13.26 1.00
CA LEU A 77 1.23 -13.92 0.27
C LEU A 77 2.46 -14.20 1.14
N SER A 78 2.64 -13.43 2.22
CA SER A 78 3.76 -13.57 3.15
C SER A 78 3.43 -14.47 4.36
N GLY A 79 2.24 -15.07 4.38
CA GLY A 79 1.79 -15.93 5.47
C GLY A 79 2.44 -17.33 5.48
N ASP A 80 2.15 -18.08 6.54
CA ASP A 80 2.74 -19.41 6.80
C ASP A 80 2.32 -20.50 5.79
N GLN A 81 1.24 -20.27 5.04
CA GLN A 81 0.74 -21.20 4.03
C GLN A 81 0.86 -20.58 2.62
N PRO A 82 2.06 -20.67 2.00
CA PRO A 82 2.27 -20.10 0.69
C PRO A 82 1.41 -20.80 -0.37
N PRO A 83 0.75 -20.05 -1.27
CA PRO A 83 0.04 -20.64 -2.40
C PRO A 83 1.01 -21.43 -3.28
N GLN A 84 0.56 -22.59 -3.78
CA GLN A 84 1.36 -23.50 -4.60
C GLN A 84 0.91 -23.57 -6.06
N ASP A 85 -0.31 -23.13 -6.36
CA ASP A 85 -0.91 -23.16 -7.70
C ASP A 85 -1.09 -21.72 -8.22
N ALA A 86 -0.39 -21.41 -9.31
CA ALA A 86 -0.41 -20.07 -9.92
C ALA A 86 -1.78 -19.74 -10.51
N GLU A 87 -2.45 -20.71 -11.16
CA GLU A 87 -3.74 -20.49 -11.81
C GLU A 87 -4.84 -20.30 -10.76
N ALA A 88 -4.82 -21.09 -9.69
CA ALA A 88 -5.75 -20.90 -8.57
C ALA A 88 -5.54 -19.52 -7.90
N LEU A 89 -4.30 -19.09 -7.68
CA LEU A 89 -4.01 -17.77 -7.14
C LEU A 89 -4.47 -16.66 -8.10
N ARG A 90 -4.24 -16.82 -9.39
CA ARG A 90 -4.64 -15.87 -10.43
C ARG A 90 -6.15 -15.73 -10.49
N SER A 91 -6.90 -16.83 -10.49
CA SER A 91 -8.37 -16.82 -10.42
C SER A 91 -8.86 -16.05 -9.20
N ARG A 92 -8.24 -16.24 -8.03
CA ARG A 92 -8.60 -15.48 -6.82
C ARG A 92 -8.37 -13.98 -6.99
N PHE A 93 -7.26 -13.57 -7.60
CA PHE A 93 -7.01 -12.17 -7.92
C PHE A 93 -8.06 -11.63 -8.90
N GLU A 94 -8.31 -12.33 -10.01
CA GLU A 94 -9.31 -11.93 -11.00
C GLU A 94 -10.70 -11.73 -10.37
N ASP A 95 -11.10 -12.58 -9.43
CA ASP A 95 -12.38 -12.44 -8.72
C ASP A 95 -12.43 -11.18 -7.85
N VAL A 96 -11.38 -10.90 -7.05
CA VAL A 96 -11.35 -9.70 -6.21
C VAL A 96 -11.22 -8.43 -7.03
N PHE A 97 -10.52 -8.46 -8.18
CA PHE A 97 -10.43 -7.33 -9.11
C PHE A 97 -11.76 -7.05 -9.81
N ARG A 98 -12.46 -8.10 -10.28
CA ARG A 98 -13.81 -7.98 -10.86
C ARG A 98 -14.79 -7.37 -9.86
N SER A 99 -14.72 -7.81 -8.59
CA SER A 99 -15.54 -7.25 -7.51
C SER A 99 -15.19 -5.77 -7.24
N PHE A 100 -13.90 -5.43 -7.18
CA PHE A 100 -13.42 -4.06 -7.02
C PHE A 100 -13.96 -3.15 -8.12
N GLU A 101 -13.78 -3.51 -9.39
CA GLU A 101 -14.26 -2.70 -10.53
C GLU A 101 -15.77 -2.49 -10.48
N SER A 102 -16.52 -3.58 -10.28
CA SER A 102 -17.98 -3.52 -10.20
C SER A 102 -18.47 -2.63 -9.05
N ARG A 103 -17.79 -2.68 -7.90
CA ARG A 103 -18.09 -1.82 -6.74
C ARG A 103 -17.70 -0.38 -6.99
N ALA A 104 -16.55 -0.11 -7.61
CA ALA A 104 -16.07 1.23 -7.92
C ALA A 104 -17.00 1.96 -8.92
N ILE A 105 -17.45 1.26 -9.97
CA ILE A 105 -18.41 1.84 -10.92
C ILE A 105 -19.75 2.13 -10.24
N ARG A 106 -20.27 1.20 -9.41
CA ARG A 106 -21.48 1.46 -8.61
C ARG A 106 -21.31 2.61 -7.61
N ALA A 107 -20.09 2.85 -7.16
CA ALA A 107 -19.71 3.93 -6.26
C ALA A 107 -19.59 5.30 -6.96
N GLY A 108 -19.78 5.34 -8.28
CA GLY A 108 -19.71 6.55 -9.10
C GLY A 108 -18.30 6.97 -9.49
N TYR A 109 -17.28 6.10 -9.32
CA TYR A 109 -15.97 6.35 -9.92
C TYR A 109 -16.06 6.15 -11.44
N THR A 110 -15.32 6.97 -12.17
CA THR A 110 -15.20 6.83 -13.63
C THR A 110 -14.40 5.58 -14.00
N GLU A 111 -14.55 5.13 -15.24
CA GLU A 111 -13.73 4.02 -15.77
C GLU A 111 -12.23 4.36 -15.70
N GLY A 112 -11.85 5.62 -15.95
CA GLY A 112 -10.46 6.06 -15.87
C GLY A 112 -9.88 6.01 -14.44
N GLU A 113 -10.63 6.48 -13.45
CA GLU A 113 -10.22 6.42 -12.03
C GLU A 113 -10.12 4.96 -11.56
N THR A 114 -11.12 4.15 -11.91
CA THR A 114 -11.16 2.72 -11.59
C THR A 114 -10.00 1.96 -12.23
N ALA A 115 -9.72 2.22 -13.51
CA ALA A 115 -8.60 1.61 -14.23
C ALA A 115 -7.24 2.04 -13.67
N SER A 116 -7.10 3.30 -13.26
CA SER A 116 -5.86 3.81 -12.64
C SER A 116 -5.56 3.11 -11.32
N ALA A 117 -6.55 3.00 -10.44
CA ALA A 117 -6.43 2.28 -9.17
C ALA A 117 -6.19 0.77 -9.38
N LYS A 118 -6.93 0.14 -10.32
CA LYS A 118 -6.73 -1.26 -10.69
C LYS A 118 -5.31 -1.52 -11.18
N TYR A 119 -4.75 -0.62 -11.99
CA TYR A 119 -3.39 -0.74 -12.50
C TYR A 119 -2.37 -0.72 -11.36
N ALA A 120 -2.49 0.22 -10.42
CA ALA A 120 -1.60 0.32 -9.26
C ALA A 120 -1.63 -0.94 -8.39
N LEU A 121 -2.83 -1.47 -8.14
CA LEU A 121 -3.03 -2.69 -7.34
C LEU A 121 -2.50 -3.94 -8.06
N ALA A 122 -2.73 -4.07 -9.36
CA ALA A 122 -2.26 -5.20 -10.16
C ALA A 122 -0.73 -5.25 -10.19
N GLY A 123 -0.06 -4.13 -10.43
CA GLY A 123 1.40 -4.07 -10.39
C GLY A 123 1.99 -4.33 -9.01
N THR A 124 1.27 -3.96 -7.94
CA THR A 124 1.68 -4.28 -6.58
C THR A 124 1.58 -5.77 -6.28
N ALA A 125 0.49 -6.42 -6.71
CA ALA A 125 0.33 -7.86 -6.58
C ALA A 125 1.38 -8.64 -7.39
N ASP A 126 1.61 -8.24 -8.65
CA ASP A 126 2.62 -8.85 -9.51
C ASP A 126 4.02 -8.70 -8.91
N GLU A 127 4.41 -7.50 -8.47
CA GLU A 127 5.72 -7.29 -7.87
C GLU A 127 5.88 -8.08 -6.56
N ALA A 128 4.84 -8.11 -5.71
CA ALA A 128 4.88 -8.88 -4.47
C ALA A 128 5.13 -10.38 -4.74
N ILE A 129 4.49 -10.96 -5.76
CA ILE A 129 4.68 -12.37 -6.13
C ILE A 129 6.05 -12.58 -6.76
N LEU A 130 6.46 -11.74 -7.71
CA LEU A 130 7.71 -11.89 -8.45
C LEU A 130 8.96 -11.66 -7.60
N LEU A 131 8.86 -10.84 -6.54
CA LEU A 131 9.94 -10.62 -5.56
C LEU A 131 9.89 -11.59 -4.37
N SER A 132 8.90 -12.46 -4.30
CA SER A 132 8.77 -13.45 -3.22
C SER A 132 9.64 -14.69 -3.45
N ASN A 133 9.66 -15.56 -2.43
CA ASN A 133 10.21 -16.92 -2.53
C ASN A 133 9.14 -17.98 -2.88
N LEU A 134 7.96 -17.56 -3.37
CA LEU A 134 6.89 -18.49 -3.72
C LEU A 134 7.31 -19.41 -4.88
N PRO A 135 6.94 -20.71 -4.83
CA PRO A 135 7.30 -21.66 -5.89
C PRO A 135 6.61 -21.34 -7.24
N LEU A 136 5.47 -20.65 -7.19
CA LEU A 136 4.67 -20.30 -8.37
C LEU A 136 5.19 -19.08 -9.16
N LYS A 137 6.25 -18.41 -8.70
CA LYS A 137 6.70 -17.13 -9.28
C LYS A 137 7.09 -17.25 -10.76
N ASP A 138 7.69 -18.38 -11.16
CA ASP A 138 8.18 -18.57 -12.53
C ASP A 138 7.01 -18.78 -13.50
N GLU A 139 5.97 -19.50 -13.05
CA GLU A 139 4.71 -19.64 -13.79
C GLU A 139 3.94 -18.30 -13.83
N TRP A 140 3.99 -17.53 -12.74
CA TRP A 140 3.38 -16.21 -12.68
C TRP A 140 4.01 -15.23 -13.69
N LEU A 141 5.34 -15.25 -13.83
CA LEU A 141 6.09 -14.38 -14.74
C LEU A 141 5.64 -14.51 -16.20
N GLY A 142 5.18 -15.70 -16.62
CA GLY A 142 4.67 -15.92 -17.97
C GLY A 142 3.32 -15.26 -18.25
N ARG A 143 2.53 -14.99 -17.21
CA ARG A 143 1.19 -14.39 -17.35
C ARG A 143 0.80 -13.57 -16.10
N PRO A 144 1.46 -12.42 -15.86
CA PRO A 144 1.17 -11.53 -14.74
C PRO A 144 -0.16 -10.78 -14.94
N LEU A 145 -0.72 -10.24 -13.86
CA LEU A 145 -2.02 -9.54 -13.89
C LEU A 145 -1.98 -8.29 -14.77
N GLN A 146 -0.87 -7.55 -14.79
CA GLN A 146 -0.70 -6.38 -15.65
C GLN A 146 -0.76 -6.73 -17.14
N MET A 147 -0.23 -7.90 -17.53
CA MET A 147 -0.37 -8.40 -18.90
C MET A 147 -1.83 -8.79 -19.19
N ILE A 148 -2.49 -9.50 -18.26
CA ILE A 148 -3.88 -9.96 -18.43
C ILE A 148 -4.85 -8.78 -18.53
N PHE A 149 -4.68 -7.75 -17.70
CA PHE A 149 -5.64 -6.65 -17.59
C PHE A 149 -5.33 -5.48 -18.52
N PHE A 150 -4.07 -5.25 -18.87
CA PHE A 150 -3.64 -4.02 -19.56
C PHE A 150 -2.76 -4.25 -20.79
N ASP A 151 -2.38 -5.51 -21.10
CA ASP A 151 -1.43 -5.85 -22.17
C ASP A 151 -0.13 -5.01 -22.10
N ASP A 152 0.30 -4.71 -20.87
CA ASP A 152 1.43 -3.81 -20.59
C ASP A 152 2.64 -4.56 -20.05
N PHE A 153 3.80 -4.26 -20.63
CA PHE A 153 5.10 -4.83 -20.28
C PHE A 153 6.01 -3.83 -19.53
N SER A 154 5.60 -2.57 -19.38
CA SER A 154 6.38 -1.46 -18.78
C SER A 154 5.85 -1.02 -17.40
N ALA A 155 5.36 -1.99 -16.64
CA ALA A 155 4.73 -1.86 -15.33
C ALA A 155 5.40 -0.88 -14.34
N GLY A 156 6.72 -0.98 -14.20
CA GLY A 156 7.47 -0.33 -13.13
C GLY A 156 7.59 1.19 -13.27
N GLU A 157 7.45 1.72 -14.49
CA GLU A 157 7.53 3.17 -14.76
C GLU A 157 6.14 3.81 -14.84
N THR A 158 5.22 3.15 -15.52
CA THR A 158 3.86 3.64 -15.74
C THR A 158 3.04 3.76 -14.46
N PHE A 159 3.36 2.98 -13.41
CA PHE A 159 2.83 3.23 -12.07
C PHE A 159 3.07 4.69 -11.63
N TYR A 160 4.31 5.17 -11.77
CA TYR A 160 4.68 6.51 -11.31
C TYR A 160 4.15 7.61 -12.23
N GLU A 161 4.02 7.34 -13.53
CA GLU A 161 3.37 8.27 -14.46
C GLU A 161 1.89 8.49 -14.10
N LYS A 162 1.17 7.40 -13.78
CA LYS A 162 -0.23 7.47 -13.34
C LYS A 162 -0.36 8.13 -11.96
N LEU A 163 0.58 7.87 -11.06
CA LEU A 163 0.67 8.56 -9.77
C LEU A 163 0.81 10.08 -9.97
N ASP A 164 1.78 10.53 -10.77
CA ASP A 164 1.99 11.97 -11.01
C ASP A 164 0.78 12.62 -11.71
N ALA A 165 0.11 11.91 -12.61
CA ALA A 165 -1.15 12.36 -13.20
C ALA A 165 -2.26 12.53 -12.14
N ALA A 166 -2.39 11.58 -11.19
CA ALA A 166 -3.34 11.68 -10.09
C ALA A 166 -3.04 12.86 -9.16
N ARG A 167 -1.77 13.12 -8.85
CA ARG A 167 -1.32 14.25 -8.02
C ARG A 167 -1.64 15.62 -8.62
N THR A 168 -1.68 15.71 -9.95
CA THR A 168 -1.99 16.95 -10.65
C THR A 168 -3.48 17.32 -10.54
N ASN A 169 -4.35 16.34 -10.28
CA ASN A 169 -5.79 16.53 -10.17
C ASN A 169 -6.22 16.72 -8.70
N ARG A 170 -6.72 17.90 -8.35
CA ARG A 170 -7.09 18.27 -6.96
C ARG A 170 -8.54 17.98 -6.58
N THR A 171 -9.24 17.12 -7.31
CA THR A 171 -10.61 16.74 -6.94
C THR A 171 -10.62 15.74 -5.78
N PRO A 172 -11.65 15.71 -4.93
CA PRO A 172 -11.76 14.71 -3.86
C PRO A 172 -11.66 13.26 -4.37
N ARG A 173 -12.22 12.97 -5.55
CA ARG A 173 -12.13 11.63 -6.17
C ARG A 173 -10.73 11.29 -6.65
N ALA A 174 -10.00 12.25 -7.22
CA ALA A 174 -8.59 12.06 -7.55
C ALA A 174 -7.73 11.82 -6.30
N ALA A 175 -8.06 12.45 -5.17
CA ALA A 175 -7.39 12.19 -3.89
C ALA A 175 -7.61 10.75 -3.40
N GLU A 176 -8.78 10.16 -3.62
CA GLU A 176 -9.02 8.74 -3.28
C GLU A 176 -8.26 7.78 -4.21
N VAL A 177 -8.11 8.11 -5.51
CA VAL A 177 -7.22 7.37 -6.41
C VAL A 177 -5.78 7.46 -5.93
N LEU A 178 -5.33 8.67 -5.59
CA LEU A 178 -3.99 8.92 -5.06
C LEU A 178 -3.73 8.14 -3.76
N GLU A 179 -4.75 7.97 -2.93
CA GLU A 179 -4.67 7.16 -1.71
C GLU A 179 -4.50 5.67 -2.00
N VAL A 180 -5.07 5.14 -3.09
CA VAL A 180 -4.78 3.77 -3.55
C VAL A 180 -3.30 3.64 -3.95
N PHE A 181 -2.72 4.62 -4.65
CA PHE A 181 -1.29 4.60 -4.95
C PHE A 181 -0.44 4.67 -3.67
N HIS A 182 -0.83 5.49 -2.70
CA HIS A 182 -0.17 5.56 -1.41
C HIS A 182 -0.23 4.21 -0.67
N LEU A 183 -1.38 3.55 -0.68
CA LEU A 183 -1.54 2.19 -0.16
C LEU A 183 -0.58 1.20 -0.84
N CYS A 184 -0.49 1.23 -2.17
CA CYS A 184 0.45 0.38 -2.92
C CYS A 184 1.91 0.60 -2.50
N LEU A 185 2.32 1.86 -2.31
CA LEU A 185 3.66 2.19 -1.80
C LEU A 185 3.86 1.67 -0.37
N ALA A 186 2.83 1.76 0.49
CA ALA A 186 2.88 1.25 1.86
C ALA A 186 2.93 -0.28 1.94
N LEU A 187 2.33 -0.98 0.96
CA LEU A 187 2.47 -2.42 0.77
C LEU A 187 3.85 -2.84 0.24
N GLY A 188 4.71 -1.87 -0.09
CA GLY A 188 6.10 -2.12 -0.46
C GLY A 188 6.38 -2.09 -1.95
N PHE A 189 5.45 -1.60 -2.79
CA PHE A 189 5.70 -1.43 -4.22
C PHE A 189 6.92 -0.53 -4.47
N LYS A 190 7.85 -1.01 -5.29
CA LYS A 190 9.11 -0.37 -5.62
C LYS A 190 9.13 0.16 -7.05
N GLY A 191 8.68 -0.64 -8.02
CA GLY A 191 8.78 -0.34 -9.45
C GLY A 191 10.17 0.16 -9.85
N LYS A 192 10.23 1.23 -10.65
CA LYS A 192 11.51 1.85 -11.11
C LYS A 192 12.45 2.33 -10.00
N TYR A 193 11.99 2.41 -8.75
CA TYR A 193 12.81 2.86 -7.62
C TYR A 193 13.42 1.72 -6.80
N GLY A 194 13.49 0.48 -7.31
CA GLY A 194 14.02 -0.68 -6.59
C GLY A 194 15.46 -0.58 -6.06
N ASP A 195 16.25 0.41 -6.50
CA ASP A 195 17.64 0.63 -6.06
C ASP A 195 17.76 1.33 -4.69
N ALA A 196 18.95 1.30 -4.10
CA ALA A 196 19.21 1.91 -2.78
C ALA A 196 18.93 3.42 -2.76
N ARG A 197 19.25 4.14 -3.85
CA ARG A 197 18.92 5.57 -4.00
C ARG A 197 17.42 5.80 -4.18
N GLY A 198 16.70 4.81 -4.72
CA GLY A 198 15.26 4.86 -4.94
C GLY A 198 14.45 4.65 -3.67
N ALA A 199 14.98 3.94 -2.67
CA ALA A 199 14.31 3.79 -1.37
C ALA A 199 14.04 5.15 -0.70
N GLU A 200 15.05 6.04 -0.66
CA GLU A 200 14.88 7.40 -0.12
C GLU A 200 13.91 8.23 -0.97
N ARG A 201 14.01 8.15 -2.30
CA ARG A 201 13.05 8.84 -3.20
C ARG A 201 11.61 8.39 -2.97
N ARG A 202 11.38 7.07 -2.76
CA ARG A 202 10.04 6.56 -2.44
C ARG A 202 9.54 7.07 -1.10
N ARG A 203 10.41 7.13 -0.09
CA ARG A 203 10.04 7.68 1.22
C ARG A 203 9.58 9.14 1.11
N VAL A 204 10.39 9.99 0.49
CA VAL A 204 10.06 11.41 0.25
C VAL A 204 8.76 11.53 -0.56
N LEU A 205 8.56 10.68 -1.56
CA LEU A 205 7.35 10.65 -2.37
C LEU A 205 6.12 10.24 -1.54
N MET A 206 6.22 9.22 -0.68
CA MET A 206 5.12 8.80 0.20
C MET A 206 4.72 9.92 1.15
N ASP A 207 5.69 10.61 1.76
CA ASP A 207 5.43 11.73 2.67
C ASP A 207 4.72 12.89 1.92
N ALA A 208 5.17 13.23 0.71
CA ALA A 208 4.55 14.25 -0.12
C ALA A 208 3.10 13.87 -0.52
N VAL A 209 2.89 12.63 -0.96
CA VAL A 209 1.58 12.11 -1.34
C VAL A 209 0.62 12.11 -0.15
N SER A 210 1.08 11.69 1.04
CA SER A 210 0.27 11.75 2.26
C SER A 210 -0.15 13.18 2.62
N GLY A 211 0.76 14.15 2.49
CA GLY A 211 0.44 15.57 2.66
C GLY A 211 -0.61 16.09 1.66
N GLU A 212 -0.49 15.70 0.39
CA GLU A 212 -1.46 16.05 -0.67
C GLU A 212 -2.86 15.45 -0.39
N ILE A 213 -2.93 14.20 0.07
CA ILE A 213 -4.19 13.54 0.46
C ILE A 213 -4.85 14.27 1.64
N ASN A 214 -4.07 14.59 2.69
CA ASN A 214 -4.58 15.29 3.87
C ASN A 214 -5.10 16.70 3.51
N GLN A 215 -4.37 17.42 2.65
CA GLN A 215 -4.80 18.72 2.15
C GLN A 215 -6.12 18.62 1.37
N ALA A 216 -6.26 17.62 0.50
CA ALA A 216 -7.49 17.42 -0.28
C ALA A 216 -8.70 17.05 0.60
N ARG A 217 -8.47 16.36 1.73
CA ARG A 217 -9.51 16.04 2.72
C ARG A 217 -9.86 17.21 3.66
N GLY A 218 -9.13 18.32 3.58
CA GLY A 218 -9.30 19.45 4.52
C GLY A 218 -8.85 19.12 5.95
N VAL A 219 -8.12 18.02 6.13
CA VAL A 219 -7.55 17.63 7.43
C VAL A 219 -6.33 18.52 7.65
N SER A 220 -6.52 19.55 8.47
CA SER A 220 -5.40 20.35 8.95
C SER A 220 -4.58 19.52 9.93
N ALA A 221 -3.26 19.76 10.01
CA ALA A 221 -2.35 19.08 10.95
C ALA A 221 -2.77 19.19 12.44
N GLU A 222 -3.78 20.02 12.72
CA GLU A 222 -4.35 20.35 14.02
C GLU A 222 -5.71 19.65 14.27
N SER A 223 -6.21 18.87 13.31
CA SER A 223 -7.42 18.06 13.52
C SER A 223 -7.07 16.86 14.40
N PRO A 224 -7.54 16.80 15.66
CA PRO A 224 -7.26 15.65 16.51
C PRO A 224 -7.87 14.40 15.86
N LEU A 225 -7.05 13.37 15.68
CA LEU A 225 -7.46 12.04 15.23
C LEU A 225 -8.25 11.33 16.34
N SER A 226 -9.41 11.88 16.72
CA SER A 226 -10.54 11.26 17.42
C SER A 226 -11.40 12.37 18.07
N PRO A 227 -12.73 12.44 17.83
CA PRO A 227 -13.63 13.34 18.56
C PRO A 227 -13.86 12.92 20.03
N ALA A 228 -13.30 11.78 20.47
CA ALA A 228 -13.56 11.18 21.78
C ALA A 228 -12.27 10.78 22.53
N GLY A 229 -11.17 11.50 22.32
CA GLY A 229 -10.00 11.42 23.20
C GLY A 229 -10.18 12.33 24.42
N LEU A 230 -11.02 11.94 25.38
CA LEU A 230 -11.02 12.57 26.70
C LEU A 230 -9.78 12.09 27.47
N PRO A 231 -8.85 12.96 27.89
CA PRO A 231 -7.96 12.63 28.98
C PRO A 231 -8.80 12.70 30.26
N GLY A 232 -9.12 11.54 30.83
CA GLY A 232 -9.68 11.45 32.18
C GLY A 232 -8.61 11.89 33.19
N GLU A 233 -8.53 13.19 33.44
CA GLU A 233 -7.73 13.76 34.52
C GLU A 233 -8.43 13.49 35.86
N THR A 234 -8.25 12.29 36.40
CA THR A 234 -8.35 12.07 37.85
C THR A 234 -7.15 11.24 38.28
N GLY A 235 -6.25 11.89 39.00
CA GLY A 235 -4.99 11.35 39.47
C GLY A 235 -5.15 10.02 40.18
N ALA A 236 -4.58 8.98 39.59
CA ALA A 236 -4.09 7.83 40.30
C ALA A 236 -2.56 7.87 40.20
N ALA A 237 -1.94 8.10 41.35
CA ALA A 237 -0.50 8.21 41.54
C ALA A 237 0.27 7.16 40.73
N ALA A 238 1.21 7.62 39.91
CA ALA A 238 2.24 6.79 39.34
C ALA A 238 3.02 6.11 40.48
N PRO A 239 3.07 4.78 40.58
CA PRO A 239 4.10 4.16 41.40
C PRO A 239 5.41 4.35 40.66
N GLY A 240 6.29 5.18 41.23
CA GLY A 240 7.66 5.35 40.78
C GLY A 240 8.34 3.99 40.67
N ARG A 241 8.48 3.50 39.43
CA ARG A 241 9.28 2.33 39.11
C ARG A 241 10.55 2.82 38.44
N ILE A 242 11.64 2.70 39.17
CA ILE A 242 13.03 2.89 38.73
C ILE A 242 13.25 1.94 37.53
N GLY A 243 13.22 2.50 36.33
CA GLY A 243 13.26 1.76 35.07
C GLY A 243 14.50 2.05 34.24
N PHE A 244 15.69 2.11 34.85
CA PHE A 244 16.96 2.24 34.13
C PHE A 244 17.45 0.90 33.53
N LEU A 245 16.69 -0.20 33.68
CA LEU A 245 17.15 -1.56 33.34
C LEU A 245 16.33 -2.29 32.26
N THR A 246 15.42 -1.63 31.56
CA THR A 246 14.62 -2.27 30.50
C THR A 246 14.51 -1.33 29.30
N GLY A 247 15.47 -1.40 28.39
CA GLY A 247 15.41 -0.67 27.12
C GLY A 247 16.74 -0.35 26.43
N GLY A 248 17.90 -0.66 27.02
CA GLY A 248 19.19 -0.56 26.34
C GLY A 248 19.37 -1.69 25.31
N PRO A 249 20.08 -1.45 24.19
CA PRO A 249 20.18 -2.44 23.13
C PRO A 249 20.88 -3.70 23.65
N ILE A 250 20.16 -4.83 23.60
CA ILE A 250 20.54 -6.13 24.18
C ILE A 250 21.93 -6.62 23.71
N TRP A 251 22.43 -6.12 22.58
CA TRP A 251 23.78 -6.39 22.08
C TRP A 251 24.93 -5.88 22.98
N LEU A 252 24.66 -5.04 24.00
CA LEU A 252 25.69 -4.52 24.90
C LEU A 252 26.00 -5.49 26.05
N VAL A 253 25.07 -6.40 26.35
CA VAL A 253 25.27 -7.44 27.38
C VAL A 253 26.44 -8.37 27.05
N PRO A 254 26.55 -8.97 25.84
CA PRO A 254 27.71 -9.80 25.52
C PRO A 254 29.01 -9.00 25.53
N LEU A 255 28.99 -7.73 25.11
CA LEU A 255 30.18 -6.87 25.15
C LEU A 255 30.65 -6.61 26.60
N ALA A 256 29.73 -6.30 27.52
CA ALA A 256 30.05 -6.10 28.92
C ALA A 256 30.60 -7.37 29.58
N VAL A 257 30.00 -8.53 29.28
CA VAL A 257 30.49 -9.83 29.78
C VAL A 257 31.90 -10.12 29.28
N ILE A 258 32.20 -9.86 28.00
CA ILE A 258 33.55 -10.05 27.45
C ILE A 258 34.56 -9.13 28.14
N VAL A 259 34.22 -7.85 28.36
CA VAL A 259 35.11 -6.89 29.03
C VAL A 259 35.40 -7.32 30.47
N VAL A 260 34.38 -7.76 31.22
CA VAL A 260 34.56 -8.23 32.60
C VAL A 260 35.39 -9.52 32.64
N LEU A 261 35.13 -10.47 31.73
CA LEU A 261 35.89 -11.71 31.65
C LEU A 261 37.36 -11.43 31.29
N MET A 262 37.61 -10.52 30.34
CA MET A 262 38.96 -10.10 29.95
C MET A 262 39.70 -9.42 31.11
N MET A 263 39.02 -8.53 31.84
CA MET A 263 39.59 -7.88 33.03
C MET A 263 39.94 -8.89 34.12
N LEU A 264 39.07 -9.89 34.37
CA LEU A 264 39.34 -10.96 35.32
C LEU A 264 40.55 -11.79 34.88
N LEU A 265 40.62 -12.21 33.61
CA LEU A 265 41.76 -12.97 33.10
C LEU A 265 43.08 -12.19 33.22
N ILE A 266 43.07 -10.86 33.00
CA ILE A 266 44.26 -10.02 33.21
C ILE A 266 44.65 -9.99 34.68
N VAL A 267 43.69 -9.79 35.59
CA VAL A 267 43.96 -9.75 37.05
C VAL A 267 44.46 -11.10 37.55
N TYR A 268 43.87 -12.20 37.12
CA TYR A 268 44.32 -13.55 37.46
C TYR A 268 45.67 -13.88 36.83
N GLY A 269 45.91 -13.47 35.58
CA GLY A 269 47.19 -13.61 34.91
C GLY A 269 48.31 -12.86 35.63
N VAL A 270 48.10 -11.59 35.97
CA VAL A 270 49.06 -10.77 36.72
C VAL A 270 49.33 -11.37 38.12
N ARG A 271 48.31 -11.89 38.80
CA ARG A 271 48.50 -12.58 40.10
C ARG A 271 49.21 -13.92 39.95
N ASN A 272 48.97 -14.65 38.88
CA ASN A 272 49.62 -15.92 38.60
C ASN A 272 51.10 -15.73 38.22
N ASP A 273 51.42 -14.68 37.45
CA ASP A 273 52.79 -14.32 37.10
C ASP A 273 53.59 -13.87 38.34
N SER A 274 52.96 -13.18 39.30
CA SER A 274 53.58 -12.90 40.60
C SER A 274 53.79 -14.14 41.48
N GLY A 275 53.20 -15.29 41.14
CA GLY A 275 53.35 -16.56 41.86
C GLY A 275 54.46 -17.47 41.31
N LEU A 276 55.04 -17.16 40.14
CA LEU A 276 56.08 -17.99 39.51
C LEU A 276 57.52 -17.46 39.73
N SER A 277 57.69 -16.26 40.28
CA SER A 277 59.02 -15.67 40.56
C SER A 277 59.62 -16.08 41.90
N ASP A 278 58.86 -16.74 42.77
CA ASP A 278 59.29 -17.15 44.12
C ASP A 278 59.53 -18.67 44.25
N ILE A 279 60.13 -19.31 43.24
CA ILE A 279 60.79 -20.61 43.46
C ILE A 279 62.21 -20.30 43.95
N PRO A 280 62.49 -20.35 45.27
CA PRO A 280 63.86 -20.25 45.76
C PRO A 280 64.65 -21.45 45.22
N ALA A 281 65.68 -21.16 44.43
CA ALA A 281 66.73 -22.11 44.13
C ALA A 281 67.49 -22.42 45.43
N HIS A 282 67.01 -23.41 46.18
CA HIS A 282 67.72 -23.96 47.33
C HIS A 282 68.49 -25.22 46.91
N ASP A 283 69.80 -25.00 46.80
CA ASP A 283 70.91 -25.88 47.18
C ASP A 283 70.97 -27.30 46.61
N ALA A 284 71.69 -27.41 45.49
CA ALA A 284 72.62 -28.50 45.33
C ALA A 284 73.85 -28.27 46.23
N ALA A 285 74.20 -29.31 46.99
CA ALA A 285 75.51 -29.57 47.62
C ALA A 285 75.75 -29.06 49.06
N ALA A 286 75.22 -29.81 50.02
CA ALA A 286 75.99 -30.28 51.18
C ALA A 286 75.95 -31.82 51.14
N GLY A 287 76.99 -32.61 51.34
CA GLY A 287 78.39 -32.40 51.70
C GLY A 287 78.98 -33.82 51.92
N ALA A 288 80.30 -33.96 51.92
CA ALA A 288 81.05 -34.92 52.74
C ALA A 288 82.52 -34.93 52.30
N LYS A 289 83.38 -34.32 53.13
CA LYS A 289 84.72 -34.86 53.34
C LYS A 289 84.64 -35.90 54.47
N PRO A 290 85.46 -36.97 54.42
CA PRO A 290 85.66 -37.87 55.54
C PRO A 290 86.45 -37.21 56.67
#